data_AF-A0A9X1U4M0-F1
#
_entry.id   AF-A0A9X1U4M0-F1
#
_cell.length_a   1.000
_cell.length_b   1.000
_cell.length_c   1.000
_cell.angle_alpha   90.00
_cell.angle_beta   90.00
_cell.angle_gamma   90.00
#
_symmetry.space_group_name_H-M   'P 1'
#
loop_
_entity.id
_entity.type
_entity.pdbx_description
1 polymer ?
#
loop_
_entity_poly.entity_id
_entity_poly.type
_entity_poly.pdbx_seq_one_letter_code
_entity_poly.pdbx_strand_id
1 'polypeptide(L)'
;MCEERDAIAHQRGLEQFKKAAEKSSNVKEYQFWRHDNKPIELWSNKVIWEKINYVHNNPVEAGLVYRAQDYVYSSASDYADERGLLDDIVVFQYYD
;
A
#
# COMPACT_ATOMS: atom_id res chain seq x y z
N MET A 1 14.29 10.05 27.88
CA MET A 1 14.81 10.63 26.62
C MET A 1 14.24 9.96 25.36
N CYS A 2 13.99 8.64 25.34
CA CYS A 2 13.22 8.01 24.24
C CYS A 2 11.71 8.31 24.32
N GLU A 3 11.10 8.23 25.51
CA GLU A 3 9.64 8.43 25.66
C GLU A 3 9.14 9.83 25.28
N GLU A 4 9.93 10.89 25.55
CA GLU A 4 9.59 12.26 25.11
C GLU A 4 9.68 12.45 23.59
N ARG A 5 10.55 11.71 22.91
CA ARG A 5 10.68 11.78 21.44
C ARG A 5 9.48 11.12 20.75
N ASP A 6 8.98 10.03 21.31
CA ASP A 6 7.79 9.34 20.80
C ASP A 6 6.53 10.20 21.01
N ALA A 7 6.36 10.81 22.19
CA ALA A 7 5.24 11.72 22.46
C ALA A 7 5.21 12.92 21.48
N ILE A 8 6.37 13.50 21.16
CA ILE A 8 6.48 14.61 20.19
C ILE A 8 6.17 14.15 18.76
N ALA A 9 6.57 12.92 18.37
CA ALA A 9 6.25 12.36 17.06
C ALA A 9 4.75 12.06 16.91
N HIS A 10 4.11 11.56 17.97
CA HIS A 10 2.67 11.29 18.00
C HIS A 10 1.86 12.58 17.85
N GLN A 11 2.27 13.66 18.53
CA GLN A 11 1.62 14.96 18.42
C GLN A 11 1.74 15.55 17.00
N ARG A 12 2.91 15.38 16.35
CA ARG A 12 3.13 15.84 14.96
C ARG A 12 2.23 15.13 13.95
N GLY A 13 1.98 13.84 14.09
CA GLY A 13 1.09 13.09 13.18
C GLY A 13 -0.34 13.60 13.25
N LEU A 14 -0.87 13.80 14.46
CA LEU A 14 -2.22 14.32 14.67
C LEU A 14 -2.39 15.73 14.11
N GLU A 15 -1.38 16.61 14.25
CA GLU A 15 -1.41 17.94 13.64
C GLU A 15 -1.55 17.89 12.11
N GLN A 16 -0.90 16.94 11.43
CA GLN A 16 -1.02 16.79 9.98
C GLN A 16 -2.43 16.31 9.59
N PHE A 17 -2.98 15.34 10.31
CA PHE A 17 -4.34 14.85 10.06
C PHE A 17 -5.40 15.93 10.32
N LYS A 18 -5.17 16.81 11.29
CA LYS A 18 -6.06 17.96 11.56
C LYS A 18 -6.02 18.98 10.42
N LYS A 19 -4.81 19.35 9.96
CA LYS A 19 -4.63 20.22 8.79
C LYS A 19 -5.24 19.66 7.51
N ALA A 20 -5.25 18.33 7.35
CA ALA A 20 -5.94 17.68 6.24
C ALA A 20 -7.46 17.78 6.38
N ALA A 21 -8.01 17.57 7.59
CA ALA A 21 -9.45 17.69 7.86
C ALA A 21 -9.98 19.12 7.61
N GLU A 22 -9.22 20.16 7.96
CA GLU A 22 -9.59 21.56 7.70
C GLU A 22 -9.83 21.88 6.22
N LYS A 23 -9.28 21.06 5.31
CA LYS A 23 -9.45 21.21 3.86
C LYS A 23 -10.66 20.46 3.31
N SER A 24 -11.34 19.66 4.13
CA SER A 24 -12.44 18.81 3.70
C SER A 24 -13.72 19.14 4.48
N SER A 25 -14.79 19.48 3.76
CA SER A 25 -16.04 19.93 4.38
C SER A 25 -16.83 18.80 5.07
N ASN A 26 -16.51 17.54 4.78
CA ASN A 26 -17.17 16.36 5.31
C ASN A 26 -16.37 15.61 6.39
N VAL A 27 -15.21 16.15 6.80
CA VAL A 27 -14.41 15.57 7.89
C VAL A 27 -14.44 16.52 9.09
N LYS A 28 -14.63 15.97 10.30
CA LYS A 28 -14.78 16.78 11.51
C LYS A 28 -13.46 17.21 12.13
N GLU A 29 -12.62 16.26 12.51
CA GLU A 29 -11.49 16.54 13.42
C GLU A 29 -10.14 16.09 12.86
N TYR A 30 -10.05 14.87 12.31
CA TYR A 30 -8.82 14.34 11.74
C TYR A 30 -9.14 13.58 10.44
N GLN A 31 -8.38 13.87 9.39
CA GLN A 31 -8.47 13.17 8.12
C GLN A 31 -7.24 12.28 7.94
N PHE A 32 -7.46 10.97 8.05
CA PHE A 32 -6.44 9.97 7.78
C PHE A 32 -6.44 9.54 6.31
N TRP A 33 -7.62 9.26 5.76
CA TRP A 33 -7.79 8.83 4.37
C TRP A 33 -7.93 10.02 3.42
N ARG A 34 -7.36 9.90 2.22
CA ARG A 34 -7.68 10.83 1.13
C ARG A 34 -9.02 10.42 0.49
N HIS A 35 -9.75 11.39 -0.05
CA HIS A 35 -11.04 11.14 -0.69
C HIS A 35 -10.94 10.69 -2.15
N ASP A 36 -9.74 10.77 -2.75
CA ASP A 36 -9.53 10.33 -4.13
C ASP A 36 -9.28 8.82 -4.19
N ASN A 37 -10.16 8.09 -4.87
CA ASN A 37 -9.86 6.77 -5.37
C ASN A 37 -9.62 6.88 -6.88
N LYS A 38 -8.64 6.13 -7.40
CA LYS A 38 -8.31 6.11 -8.83
C LYS A 38 -8.64 4.72 -9.39
N PRO A 39 -9.94 4.40 -9.60
CA PRO A 39 -10.31 3.12 -10.19
C PRO A 39 -9.76 3.05 -11.61
N ILE A 40 -9.19 1.90 -11.96
CA ILE A 40 -8.71 1.60 -13.30
C ILE A 40 -9.39 0.32 -13.74
N GLU A 41 -10.09 0.38 -14.87
CA GLU A 41 -10.74 -0.79 -15.46
C GLU A 41 -9.70 -1.75 -16.03
N LEU A 42 -9.90 -3.04 -15.76
CA LEU A 42 -9.07 -4.14 -16.25
C LEU A 42 -9.83 -4.86 -17.37
N TRP A 43 -9.38 -4.69 -18.62
CA TRP A 43 -10.12 -5.16 -19.80
C TRP A 43 -9.38 -6.23 -20.62
N SER A 44 -8.13 -6.55 -20.28
CA SER A 44 -7.36 -7.61 -20.93
C SER A 44 -6.34 -8.22 -19.98
N ASN A 45 -5.91 -9.46 -20.26
CA ASN A 45 -4.86 -10.14 -19.51
C ASN A 45 -3.57 -9.32 -19.45
N LYS A 46 -3.21 -8.66 -20.55
CA LYS A 46 -2.06 -7.76 -20.61
C LYS A 46 -2.17 -6.61 -19.59
N VAL A 47 -3.33 -5.97 -19.51
CA VAL A 47 -3.57 -4.86 -18.58
C VAL A 47 -3.60 -5.34 -17.13
N ILE A 48 -4.20 -6.51 -16.88
CA ILE A 48 -4.20 -7.15 -15.55
C ILE A 48 -2.75 -7.38 -15.09
N TRP A 49 -1.93 -8.00 -15.94
CA TRP A 49 -0.53 -8.26 -15.63
C TRP A 49 0.29 -6.99 -15.41
N GLU A 50 0.07 -5.95 -16.23
CA GLU A 50 0.69 -4.65 -16.02
C GLU A 50 0.38 -4.10 -14.62
N LYS A 51 -0.87 -4.22 -14.15
CA LYS A 51 -1.27 -3.72 -12.83
C LYS A 51 -0.76 -4.58 -11.69
N ILE A 52 -0.72 -5.91 -11.84
CA ILE A 52 -0.11 -6.82 -10.86
C ILE A 52 1.38 -6.44 -10.69
N ASN A 53 2.12 -6.33 -11.79
CA ASN A 53 3.53 -5.95 -11.77
C ASN A 53 3.75 -4.57 -11.15
N TYR A 54 2.89 -3.60 -11.45
CA TYR A 54 2.95 -2.29 -10.82
C TYR A 54 2.78 -2.37 -9.29
N VAL A 55 1.75 -3.08 -8.83
CA VAL A 55 1.45 -3.23 -7.39
C VAL A 55 2.60 -3.93 -6.67
N HIS A 56 3.15 -5.00 -7.23
CA HIS A 56 4.26 -5.75 -6.64
C HIS A 56 5.57 -4.96 -6.60
N ASN A 57 5.82 -4.07 -7.56
CA ASN A 57 7.03 -3.24 -7.58
C ASN A 57 6.92 -1.96 -6.73
N ASN A 58 5.72 -1.54 -6.31
CA ASN A 58 5.56 -0.33 -5.48
C ASN A 58 6.46 -0.30 -4.23
N PRO A 59 6.63 -1.41 -3.46
CA PRO A 59 7.55 -1.42 -2.32
C PRO A 59 9.03 -1.24 -2.70
N VAL A 60 9.43 -1.70 -3.90
CA VAL A 60 10.79 -1.55 -4.42
C VAL A 60 11.03 -0.11 -4.84
N GLU A 61 10.11 0.48 -5.62
CA GLU A 61 10.17 1.88 -6.04
C GLU A 61 10.13 2.85 -4.84
N ALA A 62 9.42 2.48 -3.77
CA ALA A 62 9.40 3.22 -2.52
C ALA A 62 10.69 3.05 -1.67
N GLY A 63 11.61 2.16 -2.07
CA GLY A 63 12.85 1.87 -1.34
C GLY A 63 12.66 1.10 -0.04
N LEU A 64 11.52 0.44 0.15
CA LEU A 64 11.22 -0.34 1.37
C LEU A 64 11.93 -1.70 1.35
N VAL A 65 12.08 -2.30 0.16
CA VAL A 65 12.69 -3.61 -0.06
C VAL A 65 13.51 -3.61 -1.36
N TYR A 66 14.47 -4.53 -1.48
CA TYR A 66 15.26 -4.69 -2.71
C TYR A 66 14.57 -5.55 -3.77
N ARG A 67 13.73 -6.50 -3.35
CA ARG A 67 12.96 -7.39 -4.24
C ARG A 67 11.48 -7.32 -3.86
N ALA A 68 10.60 -7.42 -4.85
CA ALA A 68 9.16 -7.32 -4.66
C ALA A 68 8.62 -8.34 -3.64
N GLN A 69 9.06 -9.60 -3.73
CA GLN A 69 8.66 -10.70 -2.84
C GLN A 69 9.11 -10.51 -1.38
N ASP A 70 10.11 -9.66 -1.11
CA ASP A 70 10.58 -9.44 0.26
C ASP A 70 9.59 -8.57 1.06
N TYR A 71 8.60 -7.94 0.40
CA TYR A 71 7.56 -7.17 1.07
C TYR A 71 6.43 -8.07 1.56
N VAL A 72 6.50 -8.43 2.85
CA VAL A 72 5.60 -9.40 3.53
C VAL A 72 4.11 -9.10 3.37
N TYR A 73 3.72 -7.82 3.25
CA TYR A 73 2.31 -7.40 3.12
C TYR A 73 1.87 -7.24 1.66
N SER A 74 2.43 -8.05 0.76
CA SER A 74 2.07 -8.14 -0.65
C SER A 74 2.01 -9.61 -1.07
N SER A 75 1.19 -9.92 -2.09
CA SER A 75 1.14 -11.25 -2.71
C SER A 75 2.30 -11.52 -3.67
N ALA A 76 3.30 -10.65 -3.74
CA ALA A 76 4.42 -10.78 -4.66
C ALA A 76 5.20 -12.09 -4.46
N SER A 77 5.29 -12.59 -3.24
CA SER A 77 5.90 -13.89 -2.93
C SER A 77 5.08 -15.06 -3.48
N ASP A 78 3.75 -15.03 -3.35
CA ASP A 78 2.87 -16.06 -3.90
C ASP A 78 3.04 -16.18 -5.42
N TYR A 79 3.21 -15.05 -6.12
CA TYR A 79 3.47 -15.03 -7.58
C TYR A 79 4.89 -15.45 -7.97
N ALA A 80 5.82 -15.53 -7.01
CA ALA A 80 7.20 -15.97 -7.21
C ALA A 80 7.41 -17.44 -6.82
N ASP A 81 6.32 -18.21 -6.63
CA ASP A 81 6.33 -19.58 -6.10
C ASP A 81 7.01 -19.70 -4.72
N GLU A 82 7.04 -18.61 -3.96
CA GLU A 82 7.48 -18.55 -2.57
C GLU A 82 6.25 -18.58 -1.63
N ARG A 83 6.44 -18.97 -0.36
CA ARG A 83 5.33 -18.99 0.60
C ARG A 83 4.99 -17.57 1.04
N GLY A 84 3.81 -17.08 0.66
CA GLY A 84 3.28 -15.81 1.14
C GLY A 84 2.79 -15.84 2.59
N LEU A 85 2.23 -14.71 3.02
CA LEU A 85 1.76 -14.52 4.40
C LEU A 85 0.50 -15.34 4.72
N LEU A 86 -0.31 -15.62 3.71
CA LEU A 86 -1.58 -16.34 3.84
C LEU A 86 -1.44 -17.75 3.29
N ASP A 87 -2.05 -18.71 3.98
CA ASP A 87 -2.13 -20.10 3.52
C ASP A 87 -3.30 -20.27 2.51
N ASP A 88 -3.25 -21.34 1.72
CA ASP A 88 -4.29 -21.77 0.77
C ASP A 88 -4.66 -20.73 -0.32
N ILE A 89 -3.68 -19.95 -0.76
CA ILE A 89 -3.84 -19.00 -1.86
C ILE A 89 -3.69 -19.69 -3.22
N VAL A 90 -4.62 -19.39 -4.13
CA VAL A 90 -4.53 -19.79 -5.54
C VAL A 90 -4.12 -18.58 -6.36
N VAL A 91 -2.97 -18.66 -7.02
CA VAL A 91 -2.49 -17.63 -7.93
C VAL A 91 -2.97 -17.95 -9.35
N PHE A 92 -3.62 -16.97 -9.97
CA PHE A 92 -3.99 -17.06 -11.38
C PHE A 92 -2.82 -16.61 -12.24
N GLN A 93 -2.15 -17.56 -12.88
CA GLN A 93 -1.12 -17.29 -13.88
C GLN A 93 -1.70 -17.56 -15.28
N TYR A 94 -1.44 -16.63 -16.21
CA TYR A 94 -1.75 -16.81 -17.62
C TYR A 94 -0.44 -17.04 -18.38
N TYR A 95 -0.39 -18.13 -19.12
CA TYR A 95 0.68 -18.40 -20.08
C TYR A 95 0.15 -17.96 -21.45
N ASP A 96 0.89 -17.07 -22.12
CA ASP A 96 0.60 -16.64 -23.50
C ASP A 96 0.67 -17.82 -24.49
#